data_AF-A0A955M9I7-F1
#
_entry.id   AF-A0A955M9I7-F1
#
_cell.length_a   1.000
_cell.length_b   1.000
_cell.length_c   1.000
_cell.angle_alpha   90.00
_cell.angle_beta   90.00
_cell.angle_gamma   90.00
#
_symmetry.space_group_name_H-M   'P 1'
#
loop_
_entity.id
_entity.type
_entity.pdbx_description
1 polymer ?
#
loop_
_entity_poly.entity_id
_entity_poly.type
_entity_poly.pdbx_seq_one_letter_code
_entity_poly.pdbx_strand_id
1 'polypeptide(L)'
;YPWQTASTGEEVTQIIHLNPLSGVWGPDYSSLQRHVSIAIAYNVWNYHYTTGDRDFLDRCGAEMILEIAHFWSSSATFNKKSGKFEIEGVMGPDEFHEKYPGANKGGLKNNAYTNIMVVWILEKALYIIDKILTEEERNALLLKVEVSQEEVARWREMILKMAIPMDKQ
;
A
#
# COMPACT_ATOMS: atom_id res chain seq x y z
N TYR A 1 1.21 3.29 -7.35
CA TYR A 1 2.50 3.38 -8.05
C TYR A 1 2.86 2.04 -8.69
N PRO A 2 3.31 2.04 -9.94
CA PRO A 2 3.81 0.84 -10.62
C PRO A 2 5.11 0.33 -10.01
N TRP A 3 5.43 -0.96 -10.22
CA TRP A 3 6.71 -1.52 -9.77
C TRP A 3 7.89 -0.94 -10.56
N GLN A 4 7.73 -0.82 -11.87
CA GLN A 4 8.66 -0.12 -12.75
C GLN A 4 7.89 0.90 -13.56
N THR A 5 8.39 2.13 -13.61
CA THR A 5 7.78 3.21 -14.37
C THR A 5 8.85 4.12 -14.95
N ALA A 6 8.49 4.87 -15.99
CA ALA A 6 9.36 5.80 -16.69
C ALA A 6 8.66 7.16 -16.86
N SER A 7 8.69 7.74 -18.06
CA SER A 7 8.22 9.10 -18.33
C SER A 7 6.71 9.33 -18.16
N THR A 8 5.87 8.29 -18.27
CA THR A 8 4.40 8.42 -18.25
C THR A 8 3.76 8.12 -16.90
N GLY A 9 4.49 7.52 -15.96
CA GLY A 9 3.90 7.00 -14.72
C GLY A 9 3.16 5.66 -14.90
N GLU A 10 3.16 5.07 -16.09
CA GLU A 10 2.55 3.77 -16.36
C GLU A 10 3.43 2.60 -15.89
N GLU A 11 2.81 1.42 -15.75
CA GLU A 11 3.51 0.18 -15.44
C GLU A 11 4.26 -0.33 -16.67
N VAL A 12 5.59 -0.39 -16.55
CA VAL A 12 6.49 -0.92 -17.59
C VAL A 12 7.24 -2.17 -17.13
N THR A 13 6.85 -2.75 -15.98
CA THR A 13 7.39 -4.02 -15.52
C THR A 13 7.15 -5.10 -16.57
N GLN A 14 8.19 -5.88 -16.86
CA GLN A 14 8.10 -7.01 -17.77
C GLN A 14 7.02 -8.01 -17.30
N ILE A 15 6.33 -8.64 -18.24
CA ILE A 15 5.28 -9.64 -17.96
C ILE A 15 5.79 -11.08 -18.05
N ILE A 16 7.01 -11.27 -18.55
CA ILE A 16 7.69 -12.55 -18.68
C ILE A 16 9.15 -12.43 -18.22
N HIS A 17 9.68 -13.49 -17.62
CA HIS A 17 11.05 -13.57 -17.13
C HIS A 17 11.71 -14.88 -17.53
N LEU A 18 13.00 -14.83 -17.87
CA LEU A 18 13.81 -16.01 -18.18
C LEU A 18 14.45 -16.54 -16.89
N ASN A 19 14.13 -17.77 -16.51
CA ASN A 19 14.87 -18.43 -15.44
C ASN A 19 16.25 -18.88 -15.98
N PRO A 20 17.38 -18.35 -15.48
CA PRO A 20 18.70 -18.62 -16.03
C PRO A 20 19.19 -20.05 -15.74
N LEU A 21 18.62 -20.73 -14.74
CA LEU A 21 18.98 -22.11 -14.39
C LEU A 21 18.27 -23.13 -15.28
N SER A 22 16.98 -22.90 -15.58
CA SER A 22 16.21 -23.82 -16.43
C SER A 22 16.23 -23.44 -17.92
N GLY A 23 16.56 -22.18 -18.25
CA GLY A 23 16.46 -21.65 -19.61
C GLY A 23 15.02 -21.44 -20.09
N VAL A 24 14.04 -21.51 -19.19
CA VAL A 24 12.60 -21.43 -19.51
C VAL A 24 12.06 -20.03 -19.22
N TRP A 25 11.31 -19.49 -20.19
CA TRP A 25 10.51 -18.29 -20.00
C TRP A 25 9.23 -18.60 -19.22
N GLY A 26 8.95 -17.80 -18.20
CA GLY A 26 7.75 -17.89 -17.38
C GLY A 26 7.09 -16.52 -17.18
N PRO A 27 5.91 -16.48 -16.55
CA PRO A 27 5.30 -15.22 -16.13
C PRO A 27 6.20 -14.49 -15.12
N ASP A 28 6.23 -13.17 -15.19
CA ASP A 28 6.85 -12.31 -14.18
C ASP A 28 5.75 -11.70 -13.29
N TYR A 29 5.90 -11.87 -11.98
CA TYR A 29 4.93 -11.37 -10.99
C TYR A 29 5.39 -10.11 -10.25
N SER A 30 6.47 -9.47 -10.69
CA SER A 30 7.06 -8.30 -10.03
C SER A 30 6.08 -7.13 -9.95
N SER A 31 5.13 -7.00 -10.87
CA SER A 31 4.08 -5.97 -10.78
C SER A 31 3.16 -6.14 -9.56
N LEU A 32 3.15 -7.31 -8.91
CA LEU A 32 2.44 -7.56 -7.65
C LEU A 32 3.19 -7.00 -6.43
N GLN A 33 4.42 -6.53 -6.59
CA GLN A 33 5.20 -5.80 -5.58
C GLN A 33 4.67 -4.37 -5.41
N ARG A 34 3.42 -4.25 -4.97
CA ARG A 34 2.75 -2.95 -4.73
C ARG A 34 3.37 -2.17 -3.57
N HIS A 35 4.27 -2.79 -2.80
CA HIS A 35 4.98 -2.18 -1.68
C HIS A 35 5.90 -1.01 -2.08
N VAL A 36 6.21 -0.83 -3.36
CA VAL A 36 6.82 0.42 -3.86
C VAL A 36 6.00 1.67 -3.51
N SER A 37 4.67 1.57 -3.55
CA SER A 37 3.79 2.67 -3.13
C SER A 37 3.95 2.98 -1.64
N ILE A 38 4.19 1.95 -0.83
CA ILE A 38 4.44 2.09 0.60
C ILE A 38 5.76 2.80 0.85
N ALA A 39 6.82 2.42 0.12
CA ALA A 39 8.13 3.07 0.22
C ALA A 39 8.04 4.56 -0.13
N ILE A 40 7.22 4.93 -1.13
CA ILE A 40 6.98 6.33 -1.50
C ILE A 40 6.28 7.08 -0.36
N ALA A 41 5.17 6.56 0.18
CA ALA A 41 4.49 7.18 1.32
C ALA A 41 5.41 7.34 2.54
N TYR A 42 6.24 6.32 2.81
CA TYR A 42 7.23 6.37 3.87
C TYR A 42 8.24 7.49 3.67
N ASN A 43 8.80 7.63 2.46
CA ASN A 43 9.77 8.67 2.14
C ASN A 43 9.15 10.08 2.19
N VAL A 44 7.90 10.24 1.71
CA VAL A 44 7.15 11.51 1.80
C VAL A 44 6.99 11.92 3.27
N TRP A 45 6.53 10.99 4.11
CA TRP A 45 6.37 11.25 5.55
C TRP A 45 7.71 11.54 6.21
N ASN A 46 8.74 10.74 5.93
CA ASN A 46 10.06 10.90 6.53
C ASN A 46 10.71 12.25 6.14
N TYR A 47 10.56 12.67 4.88
CA TYR A 47 11.01 13.98 4.42
C TYR A 47 10.33 15.11 5.22
N HIS A 48 9.00 15.11 5.27
CA HIS A 48 8.25 16.13 6.02
C HIS A 48 8.61 16.12 7.51
N TYR A 49 8.62 14.94 8.13
CA TYR A 49 8.90 14.80 9.57
C TYR A 49 10.31 15.27 9.93
N THR A 50 11.29 15.04 9.06
CA THR A 50 12.70 15.43 9.29
C THR A 50 12.95 16.91 9.03
N THR A 51 12.33 17.47 8.00
CA THR A 51 12.59 18.85 7.56
C THR A 51 11.64 19.89 8.15
N GLY A 52 10.44 19.47 8.57
CA GLY A 52 9.35 20.35 8.93
C GLY A 52 8.74 21.08 7.73
N ASP A 53 9.04 20.66 6.49
CA ASP A 53 8.55 21.30 5.26
C ASP A 53 7.03 21.11 5.11
N ARG A 54 6.29 22.06 5.67
CA ARG A 54 4.83 22.11 5.68
C ARG A 54 4.28 22.41 4.29
N ASP A 55 4.93 23.31 3.55
CA ASP A 55 4.52 23.68 2.19
C ASP A 55 4.54 22.47 1.25
N PHE A 56 5.57 21.61 1.33
CA PHE A 56 5.61 20.37 0.58
C PHE A 56 4.47 19.42 0.97
N LEU A 57 4.22 19.27 2.28
CA LEU A 57 3.15 18.40 2.75
C LEU A 57 1.78 18.87 2.22
N ASP A 58 1.51 20.17 2.27
CA ASP A 58 0.22 20.75 1.86
C ASP A 58 0.02 20.71 0.35
N ARG A 59 1.09 20.94 -0.42
CA ARG A 59 1.01 20.99 -1.88
C ARG A 59 1.05 19.62 -2.55
N CYS A 60 1.69 18.64 -1.92
CA CYS A 60 1.97 17.33 -2.54
C CYS A 60 1.85 16.16 -1.57
N GLY A 61 2.52 16.24 -0.42
CA GLY A 61 2.74 15.07 0.44
C GLY A 61 1.47 14.46 1.03
N ALA A 62 0.52 15.29 1.46
CA ALA A 62 -0.73 14.83 2.06
C ALA A 62 -1.59 14.08 1.03
N GLU A 63 -1.73 14.63 -0.18
CA GLU A 63 -2.42 13.98 -1.29
C GLU A 63 -1.80 12.63 -1.63
N MET A 64 -0.47 12.58 -1.76
CA MET A 64 0.23 11.33 -2.05
C MET A 64 -0.04 10.26 -0.99
N ILE A 65 0.06 10.60 0.29
CA ILE A 65 -0.17 9.64 1.40
C ILE A 65 -1.63 9.17 1.41
N LEU A 66 -2.60 10.08 1.23
CA LEU A 66 -4.01 9.74 1.24
C LEU A 66 -4.42 8.85 0.05
N GLU A 67 -3.91 9.13 -1.15
CA GLU A 67 -4.16 8.29 -2.33
C GLU A 67 -3.57 6.88 -2.16
N ILE A 68 -2.37 6.79 -1.58
CA ILE A 68 -1.76 5.49 -1.28
C ILE A 68 -2.56 4.74 -0.20
N ALA A 69 -3.02 5.44 0.84
CA ALA A 69 -3.89 4.88 1.87
C ALA A 69 -5.21 4.34 1.28
N HIS A 70 -5.84 5.14 0.40
CA HIS A 70 -7.08 4.78 -0.28
C HIS A 70 -6.91 3.54 -1.18
N PHE A 71 -5.82 3.48 -1.96
CA PHE A 71 -5.47 2.30 -2.76
C PHE A 71 -5.35 1.03 -1.91
N TRP A 72 -4.66 1.10 -0.77
CA TRP A 72 -4.48 -0.08 0.09
C TRP A 72 -5.75 -0.48 0.83
N SER A 73 -6.59 0.48 1.21
CA SER A 73 -7.89 0.20 1.80
C SER A 73 -8.84 -0.48 0.82
N SER A 74 -8.87 -0.03 -0.44
CA SER A 74 -9.69 -0.65 -1.49
C SER A 74 -9.19 -2.04 -1.89
N SER A 75 -7.88 -2.30 -1.76
CA SER A 75 -7.28 -3.62 -2.00
C SER A 75 -7.56 -4.64 -0.90
N ALA A 76 -7.97 -4.20 0.30
CA ALA A 76 -8.24 -5.08 1.43
C ALA A 76 -9.68 -5.61 1.44
N THR A 77 -9.85 -6.88 1.82
CA THR A 77 -11.17 -7.51 1.96
C THR A 77 -11.43 -7.91 3.40
N PHE A 78 -12.67 -7.67 3.90
CA PHE A 78 -13.02 -8.07 5.26
C PHE A 78 -13.49 -9.52 5.30
N ASN A 79 -12.73 -10.38 5.98
CA ASN A 79 -13.08 -11.78 6.18
C ASN A 79 -13.93 -11.93 7.44
N LYS A 80 -15.23 -12.16 7.25
CA LYS A 80 -16.21 -12.33 8.34
C LYS A 80 -15.90 -13.49 9.28
N LYS A 81 -15.20 -14.53 8.83
CA LYS A 81 -14.87 -15.71 9.66
C LYS A 81 -13.71 -15.42 10.62
N SER A 82 -12.67 -14.75 10.14
CA SER A 82 -11.54 -14.37 10.99
C SER A 82 -11.75 -13.05 11.72
N GLY A 83 -12.71 -12.22 11.28
CA GLY A 83 -12.95 -10.88 11.79
C GLY A 83 -11.85 -9.88 11.41
N LYS A 84 -11.09 -10.18 10.35
CA LYS A 84 -9.90 -9.41 9.95
C LYS A 84 -9.97 -8.92 8.52
N PHE A 85 -9.27 -7.83 8.24
CA PHE A 85 -8.97 -7.38 6.88
C PHE A 85 -7.79 -8.15 6.31
N GLU A 86 -7.94 -8.65 5.09
CA GLU A 86 -6.93 -9.45 4.40
C GLU A 86 -6.56 -8.80 3.08
N ILE A 87 -5.27 -8.86 2.75
CA ILE A 87 -4.73 -8.36 1.48
C ILE A 87 -4.20 -9.57 0.73
N GLU A 88 -4.64 -9.74 -0.52
CA GLU A 88 -4.30 -10.86 -1.38
C GLU A 88 -3.68 -10.38 -2.69
N GLY A 89 -2.98 -11.26 -3.39
CA GLY A 89 -2.43 -10.96 -4.71
C GLY A 89 -1.22 -10.02 -4.65
N VAL A 90 -0.47 -10.02 -3.54
CA VAL A 90 0.71 -9.16 -3.36
C VAL A 90 1.98 -9.98 -3.32
N MET A 91 3.07 -9.41 -3.80
CA MET A 91 4.42 -9.95 -3.62
C MET A 91 5.16 -9.05 -2.63
N GLY A 92 5.80 -9.66 -1.63
CA GLY A 92 6.56 -8.92 -0.61
C GLY A 92 7.95 -8.53 -1.10
N PRO A 93 8.80 -7.94 -0.23
CA PRO A 93 10.19 -7.62 -0.56
C PRO A 93 11.08 -8.85 -0.83
N ASP A 94 10.70 -10.02 -0.33
CA ASP A 94 11.36 -11.28 -0.68
C ASP A 94 10.85 -11.75 -2.04
N GLU A 95 11.65 -11.50 -3.07
CA GLU A 95 11.29 -11.77 -4.46
C GLU A 95 11.31 -13.26 -4.83
N PHE A 96 11.83 -14.14 -3.97
CA PHE A 96 11.78 -15.58 -4.24
C PHE A 96 10.38 -16.16 -3.99
N HIS A 97 9.55 -15.48 -3.20
CA HIS A 97 8.19 -15.92 -2.88
C HIS A 97 7.15 -15.13 -3.69
N GLU A 98 7.04 -15.49 -4.96
CA GLU A 98 6.08 -14.88 -5.90
C GLU A 98 4.68 -15.52 -5.85
N LYS A 99 4.55 -16.77 -5.38
CA LYS A 99 3.29 -17.54 -5.31
C LYS A 99 3.36 -18.71 -4.32
N TYR A 100 2.21 -19.26 -3.94
CA TYR A 100 2.16 -20.49 -3.15
C TYR A 100 2.51 -21.75 -3.97
N PRO A 101 3.11 -22.79 -3.36
CA PRO A 101 3.33 -24.08 -4.02
C PRO A 101 2.04 -24.64 -4.63
N GLY A 102 2.08 -25.00 -5.92
CA GLY A 102 0.92 -25.53 -6.65
C GLY A 102 -0.13 -24.49 -7.07
N ALA A 103 0.08 -23.20 -6.80
CA ALA A 103 -0.84 -22.15 -7.24
C ALA A 103 -0.69 -21.85 -8.75
N ASN A 104 -1.83 -21.68 -9.42
CA ASN A 104 -1.90 -21.30 -10.84
C ASN A 104 -1.80 -19.78 -11.07
N LYS A 105 -1.79 -18.97 -10.01
CA LYS A 105 -1.70 -17.51 -10.05
C LYS A 105 -0.64 -17.02 -9.07
N GLY A 106 0.07 -15.96 -9.45
CA GLY A 106 0.98 -15.22 -8.58
C GLY A 106 0.28 -14.42 -7.49
N GLY A 107 1.06 -14.07 -6.47
CA GLY A 107 0.64 -13.28 -5.33
C GLY A 107 0.42 -14.12 -4.08
N LEU A 108 0.91 -13.58 -2.98
CA LEU A 108 0.74 -14.08 -1.64
C LEU A 108 -0.46 -13.41 -0.97
N LYS A 109 -0.92 -14.04 0.11
CA LYS A 109 -1.95 -13.52 1.00
C LYS A 109 -1.30 -13.10 2.31
N ASN A 110 -1.70 -11.92 2.80
CA ASN A 110 -1.32 -11.36 4.09
C ASN A 110 0.20 -11.32 4.31
N ASN A 111 0.96 -10.86 3.30
CA ASN A 111 2.40 -10.65 3.48
C ASN A 111 2.65 -9.73 4.69
N ALA A 112 3.48 -10.15 5.64
CA ALA A 112 3.66 -9.46 6.91
C ALA A 112 4.13 -8.00 6.74
N TYR A 113 5.16 -7.79 5.91
CA TYR A 113 5.70 -6.47 5.63
C TYR A 113 4.62 -5.56 5.04
N THR A 114 3.93 -6.03 4.00
CA THR A 114 2.84 -5.28 3.36
C THR A 114 1.76 -4.90 4.38
N ASN A 115 1.23 -5.87 5.13
CA ASN A 115 0.10 -5.62 6.02
C ASN A 115 0.46 -4.69 7.19
N ILE A 116 1.65 -4.85 7.78
CA ILE A 116 2.15 -3.94 8.83
C ILE A 116 2.30 -2.52 8.28
N MET A 117 2.89 -2.38 7.11
CA MET A 117 3.13 -1.07 6.54
C MET A 117 1.85 -0.39 6.02
N VAL A 118 0.84 -1.16 5.59
CA VAL A 118 -0.49 -0.62 5.31
C VAL A 118 -1.11 -0.02 6.56
N VAL A 119 -1.05 -0.71 7.70
CA VAL A 119 -1.51 -0.15 8.98
C VAL A 119 -0.76 1.16 9.29
N TRP A 120 0.56 1.18 9.13
CA TRP A 120 1.37 2.38 9.34
C TRP A 120 0.94 3.55 8.43
N ILE A 121 0.68 3.31 7.14
CA ILE A 121 0.22 4.35 6.20
C ILE A 121 -1.16 4.88 6.63
N LEU A 122 -2.09 3.99 6.98
CA LEU A 122 -3.42 4.40 7.43
C LEU A 122 -3.32 5.27 8.68
N GLU A 123 -2.46 4.92 9.64
CA GLU A 123 -2.19 5.75 10.82
C GLU A 123 -1.62 7.13 10.44
N LYS A 124 -0.71 7.21 9.47
CA LYS A 124 -0.17 8.50 9.00
C LYS A 124 -1.20 9.34 8.26
N ALA A 125 -2.00 8.73 7.40
CA ALA A 125 -3.09 9.42 6.72
C ALA A 125 -4.10 9.99 7.72
N LEU A 126 -4.48 9.20 8.73
CA LEU A 126 -5.35 9.66 9.81
C LEU A 126 -4.71 10.77 10.65
N TYR A 127 -3.42 10.65 10.98
CA TYR A 127 -2.72 11.71 11.70
C TYR A 127 -2.70 13.03 10.92
N ILE A 128 -2.48 12.99 9.61
CA ILE A 128 -2.51 14.19 8.75
C ILE A 128 -3.88 14.85 8.84
N ILE A 129 -4.97 14.12 8.59
CA ILE A 129 -6.32 14.71 8.57
C ILE A 129 -6.84 15.10 9.97
N ASP A 130 -6.43 14.41 11.03
CA ASP A 130 -6.96 14.63 12.38
C ASP A 130 -6.13 15.63 13.20
N LYS A 131 -4.82 15.77 12.91
CA LYS A 131 -3.87 16.51 13.75
C LYS A 131 -3.08 17.59 13.04
N ILE A 132 -2.86 17.46 11.74
CA ILE A 132 -2.04 18.41 11.00
C ILE A 132 -2.93 19.42 10.25
N LEU A 133 -3.90 18.92 9.47
CA LEU A 133 -4.74 19.78 8.65
C LEU A 133 -5.81 20.49 9.47
N THR A 134 -6.09 21.74 9.08
CA THR A 134 -7.31 22.43 9.49
C THR A 134 -8.54 21.75 8.89
N GLU A 135 -9.73 22.08 9.41
CA GLU A 135 -10.98 21.53 8.88
C GLU A 135 -11.20 21.86 7.40
N GLU A 136 -10.88 23.09 6.99
CA GLU A 136 -11.00 23.53 5.60
C GLU A 136 -10.04 22.76 4.67
N GLU A 137 -8.76 22.67 5.03
CA GLU A 137 -7.75 21.92 4.30
C GLU A 137 -8.10 20.44 4.18
N ARG A 138 -8.54 19.84 5.29
CA ARG A 138 -8.99 18.44 5.31
C ARG A 138 -10.15 18.21 4.35
N ASN A 139 -11.19 19.05 4.41
CA ASN A 139 -12.37 18.88 3.58
C ASN A 139 -12.04 19.05 2.09
N ALA A 140 -11.20 20.04 1.75
CA ALA A 140 -10.73 20.25 0.39
C ALA A 140 -9.91 19.06 -0.12
N LEU A 141 -9.00 18.53 0.72
CA LEU A 141 -8.17 17.39 0.35
C LEU A 141 -8.99 16.11 0.18
N LEU A 142 -9.87 15.78 1.14
CA LEU A 142 -10.74 14.59 1.05
C LEU A 142 -11.63 14.62 -0.19
N LEU A 143 -12.14 15.80 -0.56
CA LEU A 143 -12.89 15.98 -1.80
C LEU A 143 -11.99 15.73 -3.03
N LYS A 144 -10.77 16.25 -3.03
CA LYS A 144 -9.81 16.11 -4.14
C LYS A 144 -9.43 14.66 -4.41
N VAL A 145 -9.18 13.87 -3.36
CA VAL A 145 -8.81 12.45 -3.46
C VAL A 145 -10.01 11.49 -3.45
N GLU A 146 -11.23 12.03 -3.51
CA GLU A 146 -12.49 11.28 -3.51
C GLU A 146 -12.63 10.30 -2.32
N VAL A 147 -12.10 10.66 -1.15
CA VAL A 147 -12.17 9.84 0.07
C VAL A 147 -13.35 10.28 0.93
N SER A 148 -14.32 9.39 1.10
CA SER A 148 -15.51 9.65 1.91
C SER A 148 -15.28 9.46 3.42
N GLN A 149 -16.24 9.91 4.23
CA GLN A 149 -16.19 9.70 5.68
C GLN A 149 -16.30 8.21 6.06
N GLU A 150 -17.02 7.42 5.26
CA GLU A 150 -17.12 5.97 5.41
C GLU A 150 -15.78 5.30 5.17
N GLU A 151 -15.03 5.78 4.17
CA GLU A 151 -13.68 5.29 3.86
C GLU A 151 -12.70 5.64 4.99
N VAL A 152 -12.80 6.86 5.53
CA VAL A 152 -12.04 7.31 6.71
C VAL A 152 -12.40 6.49 7.97
N ALA A 153 -13.66 6.10 8.15
CA ALA A 153 -14.08 5.19 9.22
C ALA A 153 -13.54 3.77 9.01
N ARG A 154 -13.58 3.28 7.76
CA ARG A 154 -13.01 1.99 7.36
C ARG A 154 -11.51 1.93 7.67
N TRP A 155 -10.75 3.00 7.41
CA TRP A 155 -9.31 3.05 7.74
C TRP A 155 -9.06 2.83 9.24
N ARG A 156 -9.88 3.43 10.12
CA ARG A 156 -9.81 3.21 11.58
C ARG A 156 -10.09 1.76 11.95
N GLU A 157 -11.06 1.11 11.30
CA GLU A 157 -11.30 -0.31 11.54
C GLU A 157 -10.16 -1.20 11.05
N MET A 158 -9.60 -0.88 9.88
CA MET A 158 -8.51 -1.63 9.27
C MET A 158 -7.25 -1.63 10.15
N ILE A 159 -6.89 -0.50 10.75
CA ILE A 159 -5.76 -0.40 11.70
C ILE A 159 -5.88 -1.43 12.83
N LEU A 160 -7.09 -1.61 13.36
CA LEU A 160 -7.35 -2.51 14.50
C LEU A 160 -7.49 -3.98 14.08
N LYS A 161 -7.89 -4.24 12.83
CA LYS A 161 -8.32 -5.57 12.38
C LYS A 161 -7.51 -6.12 11.22
N MET A 162 -6.39 -5.51 10.85
CA MET A 162 -5.53 -6.04 9.78
C MET A 162 -4.98 -7.43 10.14
N ALA A 163 -5.02 -8.36 9.18
CA ALA A 163 -4.46 -9.69 9.34
C ALA A 163 -2.93 -9.64 9.29
N ILE A 164 -2.27 -9.72 10.44
CA ILE A 164 -0.81 -9.86 10.51
C ILE A 164 -0.49 -11.33 10.83
N PRO A 165 0.24 -12.05 9.99
CA PRO A 165 0.66 -13.42 10.28
C PRO A 165 1.75 -13.37 11.35
N MET A 166 1.34 -13.54 12.61
CA MET A 166 2.23 -13.76 13.74
C MET A 166 2.03 -15.18 14.22
N ASP A 167 3.13 -15.89 14.43
CA ASP A 167 3.07 -17.18 15.10
C ASP A 167 2.64 -16.95 16.56
N LYS A 168 1.70 -17.77 17.03
CA LYS A 168 1.35 -17.78 18.45
C LYS A 168 2.25 -18.83 19.07
N GLN A 169 3.34 -18.37 19.69
CA GLN A 169 4.13 -19.21 20.59
C GLN A 169 3.23 -19.96 21.58
#